data_AF-A0A6P2G9H2-F1
#
_entry.id   AF-A0A6P2G9H2-F1
#
_cell.length_a   1.000
_cell.length_b   1.000
_cell.length_c   1.000
_cell.angle_alpha   90.00
_cell.angle_beta   90.00
_cell.angle_gamma   90.00
#
_symmetry.space_group_name_H-M   'P 1'
#
loop_
_entity.id
_entity.type
_entity.pdbx_description
1 polymer ?
#
loop_
_entity_poly.entity_id
_entity_poly.type
_entity_poly.pdbx_seq_one_letter_code
_entity_poly.pdbx_strand_id
1 'polypeptide(L)' 'MRSSPAEPWSRWYAGIEGFAYQPGYQYVLEVDEYRVAQPPADGSSIRWVLKRVVERRQVN' A
#
# COMPACT_ATOMS: atom_id res chain seq x y z
N MET A 1 -7.11 2.40 -0.40
CA MET A 1 -7.15 0.93 -0.42
C MET A 1 -8.59 0.48 -0.31
N ARG A 2 -8.97 -0.55 -1.06
CA ARG A 2 -10.20 -1.30 -0.85
C ARG A 2 -9.78 -2.75 -0.63
N SER A 3 -10.14 -3.34 0.50
CA SER A 3 -9.84 -4.76 0.77
C SER A 3 -10.88 -5.66 0.09
N SER A 4 -12.08 -5.14 -0.12
CA SER A 4 -13.19 -5.83 -0.77
C SER A 4 -13.69 -5.04 -1.98
N PRO A 5 -14.20 -5.70 -3.03
CA PRO A 5 -14.81 -5.02 -4.19
C PRO A 5 -16.07 -4.23 -3.82
N ALA A 6 -16.70 -4.55 -2.68
CA ALA A 6 -17.88 -3.87 -2.15
C ALA A 6 -17.54 -2.64 -1.27
N GLU A 7 -16.28 -2.41 -0.93
CA GLU A 7 -15.90 -1.29 -0.06
C GLU A 7 -15.49 -0.04 -0.87
N PRO A 8 -15.90 1.16 -0.41
CA PRO A 8 -15.45 2.40 -1.01
C PRO A 8 -13.95 2.56 -0.87
N TRP A 9 -13.35 3.30 -1.80
CA TRP A 9 -11.93 3.61 -1.76
C TRP A 9 -11.60 4.48 -0.54
N SER A 10 -10.88 3.92 0.42
CA SER A 10 -10.38 4.66 1.58
C SER A 10 -8.99 5.24 1.31
N ARG A 11 -8.72 6.43 1.87
CA ARG A 11 -7.37 7.03 1.79
C ARG A 11 -6.39 6.15 2.54
N TRP A 12 -5.28 5.86 1.88
CA TRP A 12 -4.21 5.03 2.41
C TRP A 12 -3.04 5.93 2.76
N TYR A 13 -2.63 5.90 4.03
CA TYR A 13 -1.54 6.76 4.53
C TYR A 13 -0.34 5.95 5.03
N ALA A 14 -0.37 4.62 4.94
CA ALA A 14 0.79 3.81 5.29
C ALA A 14 1.78 3.79 4.11
N GLY A 15 3.05 4.07 4.42
CA GLY A 15 4.12 3.89 3.44
C GLY A 15 4.29 2.42 3.10
N ILE A 16 4.47 2.14 1.81
CA ILE A 16 4.85 0.80 1.34
C ILE A 16 6.36 0.79 1.20
N GLU A 17 7.04 -0.06 1.96
CA GLU A 17 8.49 -0.19 1.94
C GLU A 17 8.95 -0.73 0.57
N GLY A 18 9.92 -0.04 -0.04
CA GLY A 18 10.40 -0.37 -1.39
C GLY A 18 9.55 0.18 -2.54
N PHE A 19 8.45 0.91 -2.27
CA PHE A 19 7.66 1.56 -3.31
C PHE A 19 7.79 3.08 -3.28
N ALA A 20 8.23 3.65 -4.40
CA ALA A 20 8.24 5.10 -4.63
C ALA A 20 7.07 5.48 -5.54
N TYR A 21 6.02 6.08 -4.97
CA TYR A 21 4.89 6.59 -5.73
C TYR A 21 5.34 7.72 -6.66
N GLN A 22 4.94 7.65 -7.94
CA GLN A 22 5.09 8.76 -8.87
C GLN A 22 3.71 9.28 -9.29
N PRO A 23 3.48 10.60 -9.20
CA PRO A 23 2.24 11.20 -9.69
C PRO A 23 2.09 11.01 -11.20
N GLY A 24 0.84 10.93 -11.69
CA GLY A 24 0.54 10.68 -13.10
C GLY A 24 0.49 9.21 -13.51
N TYR A 25 0.62 8.28 -12.55
CA TYR A 25 0.48 6.86 -12.79
C TYR A 25 -0.42 6.20 -11.72
N GLN A 26 -1.26 5.28 -12.17
CA GLN A 26 -1.96 4.33 -11.32
C GLN A 26 -1.16 3.03 -11.23
N TYR A 27 -1.06 2.49 -10.03
CA TYR A 27 -0.31 1.27 -9.75
C TYR A 27 -1.22 0.26 -9.08
N VAL A 28 -1.19 -0.98 -9.55
CA VAL A 28 -1.69 -2.15 -8.83
C VAL A 28 -0.45 -2.84 -8.26
N LEU A 29 -0.33 -2.79 -6.94
CA LEU A 29 0.81 -3.34 -6.22
C LEU A 29 0.37 -4.57 -5.46
N GLU A 30 1.20 -5.61 -5.51
CA GLU A 30 1.11 -6.73 -4.58
C GLU A 30 2.06 -6.41 -3.42
N VAL A 31 1.50 -6.37 -2.22
CA VAL A 31 2.21 -6.05 -0.99
C VAL A 31 2.03 -7.19 0.00
N ASP A 32 3.08 -7.49 0.75
CA ASP A 32 2.99 -8.42 1.88
C ASP A 32 2.72 -7.63 3.18
N GLU A 33 1.70 -8.08 3.93
CA GLU A 33 1.32 -7.54 5.23
C GLU A 33 2.15 -8.22 6.34
N TYR A 34 2.97 -7.45 7.05
CA TYR A 34 3.73 -7.92 8.20
C TYR A 34 3.21 -7.28 9.48
N ARG A 35 2.64 -8.09 10.37
CA ARG A 35 2.26 -7.62 11.71
C ARG A 35 3.49 -7.49 12.59
N VAL A 36 3.75 -6.28 13.05
CA VAL A 36 4.79 -5.98 14.02
C VAL A 36 4.19 -6.23 15.41
N ALA A 37 4.68 -7.25 16.12
CA ALA A 37 4.16 -7.63 17.43
C ALA A 37 4.41 -6.56 18.52
N GLN A 38 5.40 -5.69 18.32
CA GLN A 38 5.74 -4.57 19.21
C GLN A 38 5.79 -3.27 18.40
N PRO A 39 4.64 -2.68 18.06
CA PRO A 39 4.64 -1.37 17.41
C PRO A 39 5.22 -0.31 18.38
N PRO A 40 6.07 0.62 17.90
CA PRO A 40 6.35 1.84 18.66
C PRO A 40 5.04 2.63 18.84
N ALA A 41 4.92 3.40 19.91
CA ALA A 41 3.66 4.02 20.36
C ALA A 41 2.90 4.85 19.31
N ASP A 42 3.56 5.29 18.23
CA ASP A 42 3.00 6.11 17.14
C ASP A 42 2.96 5.39 15.77
N GLY A 43 3.37 4.13 15.71
CA GLY A 43 3.49 3.36 14.47
C GLY A 43 2.30 2.44 14.23
N SER A 44 1.81 2.37 12.98
CA SER A 44 0.91 1.29 12.58
C SER A 44 1.57 -0.06 12.89
N SER A 45 0.87 -0.98 13.57
CA SER A 45 1.33 -2.35 13.88
C SER A 45 1.48 -3.24 12.66
N ILE A 46 1.45 -2.65 11.46
CA ILE A 46 1.43 -3.32 10.19
C ILE A 46 2.44 -2.64 9.29
N ARG A 47 3.45 -3.41 8.87
CA ARG A 47 4.40 -3.04 7.82
C ARG A 47 3.93 -3.61 6.50
N TRP A 48 3.97 -2.77 5.47
CA TRP A 48 3.61 -3.15 4.12
C TRP A 48 4.88 -3.14 3.28
N VAL A 49 5.27 -4.30 2.74
CA VAL A 49 6.47 -4.41 1.91
C VAL A 49 6.04 -4.66 0.49
N LEU A 50 6.59 -3.90 -0.47
CA LEU A 50 6.33 -4.12 -1.88
C LEU A 50 6.85 -5.49 -2.29
N LYS A 51 5.94 -6.40 -2.65
CA LYS A 51 6.30 -7.70 -3.21
C LYS A 51 6.59 -7.55 -4.70
N ARG A 52 5.64 -6.96 -5.44
CA ARG A 52 5.79 -6.67 -6.87
C ARG A 52 4.76 -5.65 -7.37
N VAL A 53 5.06 -5.05 -8.51
CA VAL A 53 4.10 -4.23 -9.26
C VAL A 53 3.35 -5.15 -10.22
N VAL A 54 2.05 -5.34 -10.00
CA VAL A 54 1.18 -6.15 -10.87
C VAL A 54 0.81 -5.37 -12.11
N GLU A 55 0.45 -4.09 -11.94
CA GLU A 55 0.12 -3.21 -13.06
C GLU A 55 0.65 -1.80 -12.80
N ARG A 56 1.09 -1.14 -13.87
CA ARG A 56 1.37 0.29 -13.88
C ARG A 56 0.72 0.88 -15.12
N ARG A 57 -0.17 1.85 -14.92
CA ARG A 57 -0.88 2.56 -15.98
C ARG A 57 -0.63 4.04 -15.86
N GLN A 58 -0.26 4.68 -16.95
CA GLN A 58 -0.20 6.13 -16.98
C GLN A 58 -1.61 6.69 -17.02
N VAL A 59 -1.93 7.58 -16.08
CA VAL A 59 -3.16 8.37 -16.13
C VAL A 59 -2.83 9.68 -16.82
N ASN A 60 -3.46 9.89 -17.98
CA ASN A 60 -3.32 11.08 -18.79
C ASN A 60 -4.50 12.02 -18.57
#